data_AF-A0A6G9YG25-F1
#
_entry.id   AF-A0A6G9YG25-F1
#
_cell.length_a   1.000
_cell.length_b   1.000
_cell.length_c   1.000
_cell.angle_alpha   90.00
_cell.angle_beta   90.00
_cell.angle_gamma   90.00
#
_symmetry.space_group_name_H-M   'P 1'
#
loop_
_entity.id
_entity.type
_entity.pdbx_description
1 polymer ?
#
loop_
_entity_poly.entity_id
_entity_poly.type
_entity_poly.pdbx_seq_one_letter_code
_entity_poly.pdbx_strand_id
1 'polypeptide(L)'
;MRISTRTTAPLSWRSAVTALGVLACAAAIGGCSSTKTTTQPTSTTVVAAPVPSNTVTTQESAQPPTVVPQSPTVAPQPPAPETPPQPAPNPHPSSGTSFPGEGLTAQQAADLQKSVDSGHQPWRLDRVAVAKAFAQGRFGWSEVQTSTGAPVVVFVTNRDGSKVALHLIQPATHGDHGIWEVDSGVWS
;
A
#
# COMPACT_ATOMS: atom_id res chain seq x y z
N MET A 1 -42.09 24.85 35.72
CA MET A 1 -40.74 25.00 35.14
C MET A 1 -40.77 24.51 33.70
N ARG A 2 -40.55 25.41 32.74
CA ARG A 2 -40.59 25.11 31.29
C ARG A 2 -39.21 24.63 30.86
N ILE A 3 -39.11 23.41 30.32
CA ILE A 3 -37.88 22.90 29.72
C ILE A 3 -38.02 23.08 28.20
N SER A 4 -37.16 23.93 27.64
CA SER A 4 -37.15 24.28 26.23
C SER A 4 -36.53 23.15 25.40
N THR A 5 -37.29 22.58 24.47
CA THR A 5 -36.79 21.72 23.40
C THR A 5 -36.17 22.59 22.31
N ARG A 6 -34.85 22.55 22.13
CA ARG A 6 -34.20 23.10 20.93
C ARG A 6 -34.02 21.98 19.91
N THR A 7 -34.94 21.96 18.94
CA THR A 7 -34.82 21.21 17.69
C THR A 7 -33.89 22.00 16.77
N THR A 8 -32.76 21.43 16.38
CA THR A 8 -31.86 22.00 15.36
C THR A 8 -31.95 21.13 14.10
N ALA A 9 -32.52 21.71 13.04
CA ALA A 9 -32.59 21.12 11.71
C ALA A 9 -31.27 21.33 10.95
N PRO A 10 -30.77 20.36 10.16
CA PRO A 10 -29.82 20.66 9.09
C PRO A 10 -30.55 21.06 7.80
N LEU A 11 -30.11 22.20 7.27
CA LEU A 11 -30.55 22.90 6.07
C LEU A 11 -30.51 22.03 4.81
N SER A 12 -31.57 22.15 4.01
CA SER A 12 -31.67 21.62 2.65
C SER A 12 -30.64 22.29 1.73
N TRP A 13 -29.71 21.52 1.17
CA TRP A 13 -28.90 22.00 0.05
C TRP A 13 -29.76 21.95 -1.22
N ARG A 14 -30.23 23.11 -1.66
CA ARG A 14 -30.97 23.26 -2.91
C ARG A 14 -30.00 23.16 -4.08
N SER A 15 -30.25 22.20 -4.96
CA SER A 15 -29.74 22.16 -6.33
C SER A 15 -30.27 23.36 -7.12
N ALA A 16 -29.38 24.12 -7.74
CA ALA A 16 -29.70 24.97 -8.89
C ALA A 16 -28.37 25.42 -9.55
N VAL A 17 -28.01 24.82 -10.68
CA VAL A 17 -27.10 25.44 -11.64
C VAL A 17 -27.80 25.42 -12.99
N THR A 18 -28.07 26.61 -13.51
CA THR A 18 -28.81 26.87 -14.73
C THR A 18 -27.83 27.07 -15.89
N ALA A 19 -27.95 26.20 -16.89
CA ALA A 19 -27.97 26.41 -18.34
C ALA A 19 -26.86 27.17 -19.13
N LEU A 20 -26.70 26.65 -20.35
CA LEU A 20 -26.46 27.33 -21.64
C LEU A 20 -25.03 27.68 -22.05
N GLY A 21 -24.53 26.91 -23.00
CA GLY A 21 -23.35 27.22 -23.82
C GLY A 21 -23.19 26.24 -24.98
N VAL A 22 -24.03 26.38 -26.01
CA VAL A 22 -23.88 25.69 -27.30
C VAL A 22 -22.80 26.41 -28.11
N LEU A 23 -21.75 25.71 -28.54
CA LEU A 23 -20.99 26.11 -29.73
C LEU A 23 -20.58 24.87 -30.54
N ALA A 24 -20.95 24.91 -31.81
CA ALA A 24 -20.89 23.82 -32.77
C ALA A 24 -19.62 23.87 -33.63
N CYS A 25 -19.27 22.68 -34.14
CA CYS A 25 -18.60 22.37 -35.42
C CYS A 25 -17.18 22.88 -35.70
N ALA A 26 -16.25 21.93 -35.88
CA ALA A 26 -15.54 21.77 -37.16
C ALA A 26 -14.94 20.37 -37.27
N ALA A 27 -15.35 19.63 -38.29
CA ALA A 27 -14.72 18.39 -38.74
C ALA A 27 -13.38 18.70 -39.40
N ALA A 28 -12.34 17.93 -39.06
CA ALA A 28 -11.17 17.77 -39.90
C ALA A 28 -10.98 16.27 -40.17
N ILE A 29 -11.13 15.94 -41.44
CA ILE A 29 -11.04 14.61 -42.02
C ILE A 29 -9.57 14.43 -42.40
N GLY A 30 -8.92 13.44 -41.83
CA GLY A 30 -7.64 12.90 -42.27
C GLY A 30 -7.40 11.65 -41.44
N GLY A 31 -7.29 10.44 -41.96
CA GLY A 31 -6.97 9.98 -43.30
C GLY A 31 -6.15 8.70 -43.09
N CYS A 32 -6.67 7.58 -43.61
CA CYS A 32 -6.04 6.31 -44.06
C CYS A 32 -4.55 6.07 -43.72
N SER A 33 -4.03 4.86 -43.44
CA SER A 33 -4.48 3.47 -43.46
C SER A 33 -3.27 2.62 -43.07
N SER A 34 -3.52 1.40 -42.56
CA SER A 34 -2.64 0.21 -42.68
C SER A 34 -1.20 0.32 -42.16
N THR A 35 -0.83 -0.46 -41.14
CA THR A 35 -0.43 -1.84 -41.41
C THR A 35 -0.51 -2.69 -40.14
N LYS A 36 -1.19 -3.84 -40.25
CA LYS A 36 -0.98 -4.98 -39.37
C LYS A 36 0.42 -5.52 -39.65
N THR A 37 1.36 -5.28 -38.74
CA THR A 37 2.59 -6.06 -38.72
C THR A 37 2.45 -7.11 -37.63
N THR A 38 1.94 -8.26 -38.07
CA THR A 38 2.18 -9.54 -37.46
C THR A 38 3.68 -9.76 -37.36
N THR A 39 4.27 -9.50 -36.20
CA THR A 39 5.61 -9.98 -35.87
C THR A 39 5.45 -11.15 -34.91
N GLN A 40 5.38 -12.31 -35.54
CA GLN A 40 5.84 -13.63 -35.10
C GLN A 40 6.40 -13.70 -33.66
N PRO A 41 5.82 -14.55 -32.78
CA PRO A 41 6.56 -15.05 -31.64
C PRO A 41 7.71 -15.92 -32.16
N THR A 42 8.95 -15.46 -32.00
CA THR A 42 10.11 -16.35 -32.13
C THR A 42 10.12 -17.25 -30.90
N SER A 43 9.70 -18.50 -31.09
CA SER A 43 9.93 -19.58 -30.13
C SER A 43 11.42 -19.89 -30.08
N THR A 44 12.12 -19.33 -29.10
CA THR A 44 13.45 -19.82 -28.72
C THR A 44 13.26 -20.98 -27.76
N THR A 45 13.40 -22.19 -28.29
CA THR A 45 13.51 -23.45 -27.56
C THR A 45 14.92 -23.58 -26.97
N VAL A 46 15.02 -24.36 -25.86
CA VAL A 46 16.22 -24.95 -25.23
C VAL A 46 17.06 -23.94 -24.41
N VAL A 47 17.27 -24.10 -23.09
CA VAL A 47 18.05 -25.16 -22.43
C VAL A 47 17.63 -25.35 -20.96
N ALA A 48 17.66 -26.61 -20.54
CA ALA A 48 17.35 -27.12 -19.22
C ALA A 48 18.52 -27.03 -18.22
N ALA A 49 18.14 -26.92 -16.93
CA ALA A 49 18.82 -27.37 -15.70
C ALA A 49 20.12 -26.65 -15.25
N PRO A 50 20.48 -26.68 -13.93
CA PRO A 50 19.86 -27.38 -12.81
C PRO A 50 19.51 -26.49 -11.59
N VAL A 51 18.57 -27.00 -10.80
CA VAL A 51 18.34 -26.67 -9.38
C VAL A 51 19.56 -27.05 -8.53
N PRO A 52 20.12 -26.15 -7.71
CA PRO A 52 20.92 -26.58 -6.57
C PRO A 52 19.99 -27.02 -5.44
N SER A 53 19.77 -28.34 -5.37
CA SER A 53 19.31 -29.04 -4.18
C SER A 53 20.42 -28.98 -3.13
N ASN A 54 20.30 -28.08 -2.15
CA ASN A 54 21.21 -28.07 -1.00
C ASN A 54 20.66 -28.99 0.07
N THR A 55 21.21 -30.19 0.01
CA THR A 55 21.11 -31.35 0.90
C THR A 55 21.12 -30.99 2.39
N VAL A 56 20.11 -31.50 3.09
CA VAL A 56 20.07 -31.69 4.54
C VAL A 56 21.31 -32.48 4.96
N THR A 57 22.17 -31.88 5.77
CA THR A 57 23.23 -32.60 6.49
C THR A 57 22.81 -32.76 7.94
N THR A 58 22.31 -33.96 8.25
CA THR A 58 22.21 -34.51 9.59
C THR A 58 23.63 -34.72 10.11
N GLN A 59 24.03 -33.97 11.14
CA GLN A 59 25.25 -34.25 11.89
C GLN A 59 24.87 -34.78 13.28
N GLU A 60 24.98 -36.09 13.36
CA GLU A 60 25.05 -36.96 14.54
C GLU A 60 26.10 -36.43 15.54
N SER A 61 25.69 -36.23 16.79
CA SER A 61 26.60 -35.96 17.90
C SER A 61 26.14 -36.70 19.16
N ALA A 62 26.85 -37.80 19.43
CA ALA A 62 27.17 -38.46 20.69
C ALA A 62 26.30 -38.23 21.95
N GLN A 63 25.69 -39.31 22.46
CA GLN A 63 25.49 -39.57 23.91
C GLN A 63 26.88 -39.76 24.59
N PRO A 64 27.12 -39.43 25.89
CA PRO A 64 26.43 -39.94 27.10
C PRO A 64 26.40 -38.89 28.28
N PRO A 65 26.14 -39.19 29.58
CA PRO A 65 25.62 -40.38 30.27
C PRO A 65 24.32 -40.13 31.08
N THR A 66 23.74 -41.24 31.54
CA THR A 66 22.73 -41.33 32.59
C THR A 66 23.17 -40.64 33.88
N VAL A 67 22.39 -39.67 34.35
CA VAL A 67 22.41 -39.16 35.72
C VAL A 67 20.98 -39.25 36.27
N VAL A 68 20.76 -40.21 37.17
CA VAL A 68 19.59 -40.25 38.06
C VAL A 68 20.10 -39.88 39.44
N PRO A 69 19.65 -38.76 40.03
CA PRO A 69 19.06 -38.88 41.35
C PRO A 69 17.88 -37.95 41.62
N GLN A 70 16.85 -38.57 42.22
CA GLN A 70 16.04 -38.07 43.33
C GLN A 70 14.98 -36.99 43.04
N SER A 71 13.74 -37.46 42.97
CA SER A 71 12.54 -36.63 43.15
C SER A 71 12.52 -36.05 44.57
N PRO A 72 12.52 -34.72 44.76
CA PRO A 72 12.10 -34.15 46.02
C PRO A 72 10.60 -34.35 46.19
N THR A 73 10.19 -34.84 47.35
CA THR A 73 8.79 -34.83 47.80
C THR A 73 8.27 -33.40 47.78
N VAL A 74 7.41 -33.09 46.80
CA VAL A 74 6.73 -31.79 46.67
C VAL A 74 5.64 -31.71 47.75
N ALA A 75 5.83 -30.82 48.72
CA ALA A 75 4.75 -30.39 49.60
C ALA A 75 3.66 -29.66 48.78
N PRO A 76 2.37 -29.74 49.14
CA PRO A 76 1.32 -29.00 48.45
C PRO A 76 1.57 -27.50 48.60
N GLN A 77 2.06 -26.86 47.54
CA GLN A 77 2.21 -25.42 47.47
C GLN A 77 0.83 -24.81 47.15
N PRO A 78 0.38 -23.76 47.86
CA PRO A 78 -0.84 -23.03 47.50
C PRO A 78 -0.77 -22.58 46.03
N PRO A 79 -1.89 -22.55 45.29
CA PRO A 79 -1.89 -22.07 43.92
C PRO A 79 -1.30 -20.66 43.87
N ALA A 80 -0.24 -20.48 43.07
CA ALA A 80 0.32 -19.18 42.80
C ALA A 80 -0.76 -18.29 42.16
N PRO A 81 -0.82 -16.99 42.47
CA PRO A 81 -1.69 -16.06 41.75
C PRO A 81 -1.38 -16.15 40.26
N GLU A 82 -2.36 -16.56 39.45
CA GLU A 82 -2.24 -16.56 38.00
C GLU A 82 -2.00 -15.11 37.54
N THR A 83 -0.82 -14.85 36.99
CA THR A 83 -0.57 -13.59 36.28
C THR A 83 -1.51 -13.57 35.08
N PRO A 84 -2.31 -12.50 34.88
CA PRO A 84 -3.19 -12.41 33.72
C PRO A 84 -2.39 -12.66 32.43
N PRO A 85 -2.94 -13.38 31.44
CA PRO A 85 -2.26 -13.61 30.18
C PRO A 85 -1.91 -12.27 29.53
N GLN A 86 -0.62 -12.04 29.32
CA GLN A 86 -0.14 -10.86 28.60
C GLN A 86 -0.64 -10.93 27.15
N PRO A 87 -1.26 -9.87 26.61
CA PRO A 87 -1.66 -9.83 25.22
C PRO A 87 -0.47 -10.13 24.31
N ALA A 88 -0.69 -10.94 23.28
CA ALA A 88 0.33 -11.18 22.25
C ALA A 88 0.76 -9.83 21.65
N PRO A 89 2.05 -9.65 21.29
CA PRO A 89 2.51 -8.44 20.62
C PRO A 89 1.70 -8.22 19.34
N ASN A 90 1.08 -7.05 19.19
CA ASN A 90 0.44 -6.68 17.94
C ASN A 90 1.53 -6.56 16.85
N PRO A 91 1.41 -7.27 15.72
CA PRO A 91 2.40 -7.22 14.66
C PRO A 91 2.38 -5.90 13.86
N HIS A 92 1.47 -4.98 14.18
CA HIS A 92 1.30 -3.71 13.49
C HIS A 92 1.46 -2.51 14.44
N PRO A 93 1.96 -1.37 13.94
CA PRO A 93 2.01 -0.14 14.73
C PRO A 93 0.62 0.29 15.18
N SER A 94 0.55 0.98 16.33
CA SER A 94 -0.69 1.54 16.84
C SER A 94 -1.30 2.53 15.86
N SER A 95 -2.63 2.58 15.78
CA SER A 95 -3.35 3.60 14.99
C SER A 95 -2.90 5.00 15.40
N GLY A 96 -2.74 5.89 14.41
CA GLY A 96 -2.20 7.23 14.57
C GLY A 96 -0.67 7.33 14.48
N THR A 97 0.06 6.21 14.46
CA THR A 97 1.52 6.24 14.29
C THR A 97 1.86 6.76 12.89
N SER A 98 2.65 7.82 12.79
CA SER A 98 3.08 8.39 11.51
C SER A 98 4.34 7.70 10.97
N PHE A 99 4.53 7.78 9.66
CA PHE A 99 5.75 7.34 8.98
C PHE A 99 6.09 8.27 7.81
N PRO A 100 7.39 8.40 7.46
CA PRO A 100 7.81 9.19 6.32
C PRO A 100 7.45 8.50 5.00
N GLY A 101 7.20 9.31 3.98
CA GLY A 101 7.03 8.89 2.60
C GLY A 101 8.36 8.61 1.89
N GLU A 102 8.44 8.98 0.61
CA GLU A 102 9.60 8.73 -0.25
C GLU A 102 10.72 9.77 -0.06
N GLY A 103 10.35 11.03 0.21
CA GLY A 103 11.29 12.09 0.60
C GLY A 103 12.17 12.56 -0.55
N LEU A 104 11.62 12.71 -1.75
CA LEU A 104 12.38 13.20 -2.90
C LEU A 104 12.73 14.69 -2.71
N THR A 105 13.98 15.02 -3.04
CA THR A 105 14.37 16.43 -3.23
C THR A 105 13.74 16.99 -4.51
N ALA A 106 13.63 18.32 -4.61
CA ALA A 106 13.10 18.97 -5.81
C ALA A 106 13.85 18.57 -7.09
N GLN A 107 15.17 18.37 -7.01
CA GLN A 107 15.97 17.93 -8.15
C GLN A 107 15.65 16.48 -8.55
N GLN A 108 15.54 15.57 -7.57
CA GLN A 108 15.16 14.17 -7.84
C GLN A 108 13.75 14.06 -8.40
N ALA A 109 12.81 14.86 -7.88
CA ALA A 109 11.46 14.96 -8.41
C ALA A 109 11.43 15.45 -9.86
N ALA A 110 12.22 16.49 -10.18
CA ALA A 110 12.32 17.00 -11.54
C ALA A 110 12.94 15.98 -12.51
N ASP A 111 13.94 15.21 -12.08
CA ASP A 111 14.56 14.18 -12.90
C ASP A 111 13.64 12.96 -13.06
N LEU A 112 12.87 12.61 -12.02
CA LEU A 112 11.82 11.59 -12.09
C LEU A 112 10.70 12.01 -13.04
N GLN A 113 10.27 13.28 -12.99
CA GLN A 113 9.28 13.83 -13.93
C GLN A 113 9.74 13.64 -15.38
N LYS A 114 10.96 14.04 -15.73
CA LYS A 114 11.52 13.84 -17.09
C LYS A 114 11.54 12.37 -17.51
N SER A 115 11.87 11.48 -16.57
CA SER A 115 11.86 10.04 -16.81
C SER A 115 10.47 9.52 -17.15
N VAL A 116 9.45 9.99 -16.41
CA VAL A 116 8.04 9.67 -16.61
C VAL A 116 7.50 10.25 -17.92
N ASP A 117 7.86 11.49 -18.23
CA ASP A 117 7.53 12.13 -19.52
C ASP A 117 8.15 11.37 -20.70
N SER A 118 9.27 10.68 -20.46
CA SER A 118 9.92 9.79 -21.43
C SER A 118 9.33 8.37 -21.47
N GLY A 119 8.22 8.13 -20.76
CA GLY A 119 7.48 6.86 -20.76
C GLY A 119 7.91 5.85 -19.67
N HIS A 120 8.82 6.20 -18.77
CA HIS A 120 9.18 5.31 -17.66
C HIS A 120 8.16 5.42 -16.53
N GLN A 121 7.81 4.30 -15.89
CA GLN A 121 6.92 4.31 -14.71
C GLN A 121 5.64 5.16 -14.91
N PRO A 122 4.85 4.98 -15.98
CA PRO A 122 3.68 5.82 -16.25
C PRO A 122 2.63 5.79 -15.13
N TRP A 123 2.67 4.77 -14.27
CA TRP A 123 1.88 4.68 -13.05
C TRP A 123 2.13 5.82 -12.06
N ARG A 124 3.26 6.54 -12.16
CA ARG A 124 3.56 7.72 -11.34
C ARG A 124 2.60 8.89 -11.59
N LEU A 125 1.90 8.91 -12.71
CA LEU A 125 0.88 9.93 -13.02
C LEU A 125 -0.47 9.65 -12.34
N ASP A 126 -0.67 8.44 -11.81
CA ASP A 126 -1.89 8.04 -11.13
C ASP A 126 -1.67 7.96 -9.61
N ARG A 127 -2.38 8.81 -8.87
CA ARG A 127 -2.30 8.91 -7.41
C ARG A 127 -2.57 7.58 -6.70
N VAL A 128 -3.53 6.79 -7.17
CA VAL A 128 -3.92 5.53 -6.55
C VAL A 128 -2.88 4.45 -6.84
N ALA A 129 -2.33 4.42 -8.05
CA ALA A 129 -1.27 3.50 -8.44
C ALA A 129 0.01 3.76 -7.63
N VAL A 130 0.38 5.02 -7.40
CA VAL A 130 1.50 5.39 -6.52
C VAL A 130 1.26 4.91 -5.08
N ALA A 131 0.09 5.20 -4.51
CA ALA A 131 -0.26 4.76 -3.16
C ALA A 131 -0.19 3.23 -3.00
N LYS A 132 -0.69 2.51 -4.00
CA LYS A 132 -0.60 1.04 -4.05
C LYS A 132 0.85 0.59 -4.13
N ALA A 133 1.63 1.07 -5.09
CA ALA A 133 3.02 0.69 -5.28
C ALA A 133 3.87 0.97 -4.02
N PHE A 134 3.66 2.11 -3.38
CA PHE A 134 4.32 2.46 -2.12
C PHE A 134 4.00 1.46 -1.01
N ALA A 135 2.72 1.15 -0.78
CA ALA A 135 2.34 0.21 0.28
C ALA A 135 2.88 -1.20 0.03
N GLN A 136 2.84 -1.65 -1.23
CA GLN A 136 3.39 -2.96 -1.62
C GLN A 136 4.91 -3.01 -1.43
N GLY A 137 5.64 -1.98 -1.85
CA GLY A 137 7.10 -1.92 -1.73
C GLY A 137 7.59 -1.70 -0.30
N ARG A 138 6.91 -0.85 0.48
CA ARG A 138 7.35 -0.48 1.84
C ARG A 138 6.95 -1.49 2.90
N PHE A 139 5.74 -2.03 2.80
CA PHE A 139 5.19 -2.94 3.83
C PHE A 139 5.14 -4.40 3.38
N GLY A 140 5.52 -4.69 2.14
CA GLY A 140 5.47 -6.05 1.59
C GLY A 140 4.05 -6.56 1.35
N TRP A 141 3.06 -5.66 1.26
CA TRP A 141 1.67 -6.04 1.04
C TRP A 141 1.48 -6.55 -0.39
N SER A 142 0.86 -7.71 -0.57
CA SER A 142 0.63 -8.29 -1.90
C SER A 142 -0.75 -7.93 -2.44
N GLU A 143 -1.77 -8.01 -1.59
CA GLU A 143 -3.17 -7.75 -1.90
C GLU A 143 -3.68 -6.53 -1.15
N VAL A 144 -3.72 -5.39 -1.84
CA VAL A 144 -4.19 -4.13 -1.26
C VAL A 144 -5.43 -3.61 -1.96
N GLN A 145 -6.34 -3.08 -1.15
CA GLN A 145 -7.49 -2.31 -1.59
C GLN A 145 -7.23 -0.83 -1.33
N THR A 146 -7.66 0.02 -2.26
CA THR A 146 -7.45 1.47 -2.17
C THR A 146 -8.78 2.21 -2.21
N SER A 147 -8.92 3.24 -1.39
CA SER A 147 -10.02 4.20 -1.48
C SER A 147 -9.49 5.62 -1.39
N THR A 148 -10.12 6.54 -2.13
CA THR A 148 -9.73 7.96 -2.15
C THR A 148 -10.49 8.73 -1.08
N GLY A 149 -9.77 9.53 -0.29
CA GLY A 149 -10.34 10.45 0.67
C GLY A 149 -10.40 11.88 0.14
N ALA A 150 -9.82 12.81 0.92
CA ALA A 150 -9.55 14.17 0.47
C ALA A 150 -8.65 14.18 -0.80
N PRO A 151 -8.52 15.32 -1.52
CA PRO A 151 -7.84 15.39 -2.82
C PRO A 151 -6.37 14.92 -2.83
N VAL A 152 -5.73 14.79 -1.68
CA VAL A 152 -4.33 14.36 -1.54
C VAL A 152 -4.18 13.12 -0.65
N VAL A 153 -5.29 12.48 -0.27
CA VAL A 153 -5.28 11.34 0.66
C VAL A 153 -5.79 10.08 -0.03
N VAL A 154 -5.02 9.01 0.07
CA VAL A 154 -5.43 7.65 -0.33
C VAL A 154 -5.32 6.71 0.87
N PHE A 155 -6.40 6.02 1.16
CA PHE A 155 -6.40 4.94 2.16
C PHE A 155 -6.03 3.62 1.47
N VAL A 156 -5.12 2.88 2.08
CA VAL A 156 -4.70 1.55 1.61
C VAL A 156 -5.00 0.55 2.71
N THR A 157 -5.75 -0.49 2.38
CA THR A 157 -6.07 -1.60 3.28
C THR A 157 -5.44 -2.88 2.75
N ASN A 158 -4.64 -3.56 3.55
CA ASN A 158 -4.12 -4.89 3.25
C ASN A 158 -5.18 -5.97 3.53
N ARG A 159 -4.99 -7.16 2.96
CA ARG A 159 -5.85 -8.33 3.19
C ARG A 159 -5.98 -8.72 4.67
N ASP A 160 -4.93 -8.54 5.47
CA ASP A 160 -4.93 -8.83 6.91
C ASP A 160 -5.73 -7.82 7.74
N GLY A 161 -6.24 -6.75 7.11
CA GLY A 161 -6.99 -5.69 7.75
C GLY A 161 -6.16 -4.47 8.14
N SER A 162 -4.82 -4.53 8.00
CA SER A 162 -3.93 -3.38 8.23
C SER A 162 -4.29 -2.22 7.32
N LYS A 163 -4.31 -1.01 7.87
CA LYS A 163 -4.69 0.20 7.15
C LYS A 163 -3.66 1.29 7.33
N VAL A 164 -3.43 2.02 6.24
CA VAL A 164 -2.69 3.28 6.27
C VAL A 164 -3.45 4.34 5.48
N ALA A 165 -3.38 5.58 5.96
CA ALA A 165 -3.74 6.76 5.18
C ALA A 165 -2.46 7.40 4.66
N LEU A 166 -2.34 7.53 3.34
CA LEU A 166 -1.18 8.12 2.68
C LEU A 166 -1.54 9.53 2.22
N HIS A 167 -0.65 10.48 2.50
CA HIS A 167 -0.69 11.83 1.98
C HIS A 167 0.25 11.93 0.77
N LEU A 168 -0.29 12.35 -0.37
CA LEU A 168 0.42 12.41 -1.63
C LEU A 168 0.53 13.85 -2.14
N ILE A 169 1.67 14.16 -2.74
CA ILE A 169 1.97 15.46 -3.32
C ILE A 169 2.43 15.30 -4.77
N GLN A 170 2.45 16.42 -5.49
CA GLN A 170 3.07 16.52 -6.80
C GLN A 170 4.28 17.47 -6.70
N PRO A 171 5.50 16.94 -6.50
CA PRO A 171 6.65 17.74 -6.10
C PRO A 171 7.30 18.57 -7.22
N ALA A 172 6.99 18.30 -8.49
CA ALA A 172 7.60 18.95 -9.65
C ALA A 172 6.58 19.69 -10.52
N THR A 173 5.80 18.95 -11.31
CA THR A 173 4.71 19.48 -12.12
C THR A 173 3.37 19.19 -11.43
N HIS A 174 2.41 20.10 -11.51
CA HIS A 174 1.07 19.91 -10.92
C HIS A 174 0.02 19.58 -12.01
N GLY A 175 -1.05 18.90 -11.62
CA GLY A 175 -2.16 18.51 -12.49
C GLY A 175 -1.95 17.15 -13.15
N ASP A 176 -2.64 16.91 -14.27
CA ASP A 176 -2.74 15.56 -14.88
C ASP A 176 -1.40 14.99 -15.39
N HIS A 177 -0.41 15.85 -15.59
CA HIS A 177 0.94 15.46 -16.03
C HIS A 177 1.96 15.41 -14.89
N GLY A 178 1.56 15.77 -13.67
CA GLY A 178 2.44 15.77 -12.52
C GLY A 178 2.64 14.37 -11.94
N ILE A 179 3.89 13.99 -11.69
CA ILE A 179 4.17 12.79 -10.90
C ILE A 179 3.60 12.93 -9.49
N TRP A 180 3.07 11.83 -8.96
CA TRP A 180 2.69 11.71 -7.56
C TRP A 180 3.80 11.04 -6.75
N GLU A 181 3.95 11.52 -5.52
CA GLU A 181 4.85 10.98 -4.51
C GLU A 181 4.09 10.86 -3.18
N VAL A 182 4.40 9.83 -2.39
CA VAL A 182 3.96 9.80 -0.99
C VAL A 182 4.88 10.70 -0.17
N ASP A 183 4.32 11.73 0.44
CA ASP A 183 5.04 12.65 1.35
C ASP A 183 5.08 12.07 2.78
N SER A 184 3.94 11.57 3.24
CA SER A 184 3.78 11.04 4.60
C SER A 184 2.62 10.06 4.69
N GLY A 185 2.54 9.32 5.79
CA GLY A 185 1.37 8.51 6.08
C GLY A 185 1.19 8.22 7.56
N VAL A 186 0.02 7.68 7.89
CA VAL A 186 -0.35 7.28 9.25
C VAL A 186 -1.01 5.91 9.25
N TRP A 187 -0.73 5.11 10.28
CA TRP A 187 -1.43 3.86 10.56
C TRP A 187 -2.85 4.14 11.05
N SER A 188 -3.82 3.32 10.65
CA SER A 188 -5.23 3.45 11.04
C SER A 188 -5.79 2.17 11.64
#